data_AF-A0A923VL73-F1
#
_entry.id   AF-A0A923VL73-F1
#
_cell.length_a   1.000
_cell.length_b   1.000
_cell.length_c   1.000
_cell.angle_alpha   90.00
_cell.angle_beta   90.00
_cell.angle_gamma   90.00
#
_symmetry.space_group_name_H-M   'P 1'
#
loop_
_entity.id
_entity.type
_entity.pdbx_description
1 polymer ?
#
loop_
_entity_poly.entity_id
_entity_poly.type
_entity_poly.pdbx_seq_one_letter_code
_entity_poly.pdbx_strand_id
1 'polypeptide(L)'
;MKAAKAPVAARATEAHEIRPGQSTELLKELHILTRDGKLNQDSRRKLKQVNHLFQFIEKLLLELPVGDGITLADHGAGKSYLG
;
A
#
# COMPACT_ATOMS: atom_id res chain seq x y z
N MET A 1 -37.86 -8.10 17.29
CA MET A 1 -36.90 -8.29 16.18
C MET A 1 -36.14 -6.98 15.98
N LYS A 2 -34.89 -6.88 16.45
CA LYS A 2 -34.05 -5.70 16.21
C LYS A 2 -33.05 -6.06 15.11
N ALA A 3 -33.20 -5.47 13.94
CA ALA A 3 -32.22 -5.55 12.87
C ALA A 3 -30.97 -4.76 13.28
N ALA A 4 -29.82 -5.43 13.36
CA ALA A 4 -28.54 -4.78 13.56
C ALA A 4 -28.13 -4.07 12.24
N LYS A 5 -28.14 -2.74 12.25
CA LYS A 5 -27.65 -1.93 11.14
C LYS A 5 -26.11 -1.96 11.19
N ALA A 6 -25.50 -2.66 10.23
CA ALA A 6 -24.05 -2.70 10.07
C ALA A 6 -23.48 -1.30 9.75
N PRO A 7 -22.25 -0.95 10.18
CA PRO A 7 -21.67 0.35 9.89
C PRO A 7 -21.16 0.35 8.45
N VAL A 8 -21.95 0.91 7.53
CA VAL A 8 -21.57 1.08 6.12
C VAL A 8 -20.53 2.20 5.96
N ALA A 9 -20.43 3.14 6.91
CA ALA A 9 -19.55 4.30 6.82
C ALA A 9 -18.05 3.98 7.06
N ALA A 10 -17.72 2.95 7.83
CA ALA A 10 -16.32 2.59 8.13
C ALA A 10 -15.60 1.90 6.95
N ARG A 11 -16.35 1.26 6.04
CA ARG A 11 -15.78 0.54 4.88
C ARG A 11 -15.34 1.45 3.74
N ALA A 12 -15.95 2.62 3.59
CA ALA A 12 -15.69 3.51 2.45
C ALA A 12 -14.35 4.24 2.57
N THR A 13 -13.88 4.53 3.79
CA THR A 13 -12.59 5.20 4.04
C THR A 13 -11.40 4.24 3.89
N GLU A 14 -11.55 2.97 4.26
CA GLU A 14 -10.49 1.95 4.10
C GLU A 14 -10.24 1.63 2.62
N ALA A 15 -11.29 1.62 1.80
CA ALA A 15 -11.19 1.37 0.36
C ALA A 15 -10.48 2.49 -0.43
N HIS A 16 -10.30 3.68 0.16
CA HIS A 16 -9.56 4.78 -0.49
C HIS A 16 -8.05 4.70 -0.30
N GLU A 17 -7.55 3.94 0.67
CA GLU A 17 -6.11 3.91 0.97
C GLU A 17 -5.33 2.88 0.14
N ILE A 18 -6.01 1.86 -0.40
CA ILE A 18 -5.42 0.83 -1.26
C ILE A 18 -5.79 1.11 -2.73
N ARG A 19 -4.77 1.27 -3.58
CA ARG A 19 -4.95 1.56 -5.00
C ARG A 19 -5.27 0.28 -5.79
N PRO A 20 -6.10 0.37 -6.85
CA PRO A 20 -6.31 -0.75 -7.75
C PRO A 20 -4.99 -1.18 -8.41
N GLY A 21 -4.79 -2.50 -8.55
CA GLY A 21 -3.54 -3.07 -9.11
C GLY A 21 -2.43 -3.32 -8.08
N GLN A 22 -2.59 -2.90 -6.82
CA GLN A 22 -1.65 -3.28 -5.76
C GLN A 22 -1.78 -4.76 -5.40
N SER A 23 -0.64 -5.43 -5.19
CA SER A 23 -0.63 -6.84 -4.78
C SER A 23 -1.17 -7.01 -3.36
N THR A 24 -2.33 -7.64 -3.24
CA THR A 24 -2.97 -7.91 -1.94
C THR A 24 -2.15 -8.85 -1.07
N GLU A 25 -1.47 -9.83 -1.68
CA GLU A 25 -0.63 -10.79 -0.95
C GLU A 25 0.60 -10.09 -0.35
N LEU A 26 1.28 -9.22 -1.12
CA LEU A 26 2.39 -8.42 -0.60
C LEU A 26 1.94 -7.49 0.53
N LEU A 27 0.78 -6.84 0.40
CA LEU A 27 0.26 -5.96 1.43
C LEU A 27 -0.06 -6.71 2.75
N LYS A 28 -0.45 -7.99 2.67
CA LYS A 28 -0.62 -8.86 3.86
C LYS A 28 0.73 -9.23 4.49
N GLU A 29 1.72 -9.61 3.67
CA GLU A 29 3.08 -9.93 4.15
C GLU A 29 3.75 -8.73 4.84
N LEU A 30 3.51 -7.52 4.36
CA LEU A 30 3.97 -6.27 4.99
C LEU A 30 3.17 -5.88 6.24
N HIS A 31 2.17 -6.68 6.63
CA HIS A 31 1.21 -6.41 7.72
C HIS A 31 0.45 -5.09 7.56
N ILE A 32 0.30 -4.62 6.32
CA ILE A 32 -0.53 -3.46 5.98
C ILE A 32 -2.00 -3.89 5.94
N LEU A 33 -2.27 -5.05 5.35
CA LEU A 33 -3.56 -5.70 5.44
C LEU A 33 -3.54 -6.82 6.47
N THR A 34 -4.67 -7.02 7.14
CA THR A 34 -4.95 -8.19 7.96
C THR A 34 -5.16 -9.41 7.07
N ARG A 35 -5.21 -10.61 7.67
CA ARG A 35 -5.46 -11.87 6.94
C ARG A 35 -6.80 -11.85 6.17
N ASP A 36 -7.81 -11.17 6.71
CA ASP A 36 -9.12 -10.97 6.09
C ASP A 36 -9.17 -9.77 5.11
N GLY A 37 -8.02 -9.15 4.80
CA GLY A 37 -7.89 -8.12 3.77
C GLY A 37 -8.32 -6.72 4.21
N LYS A 38 -8.51 -6.48 5.52
CA LYS A 38 -8.79 -5.14 6.04
C LYS A 38 -7.50 -4.38 6.32
N LEU A 39 -7.56 -3.06 6.27
CA LEU A 39 -6.41 -2.24 6.64
C LEU A 39 -6.09 -2.39 8.13
N ASN A 40 -4.82 -2.67 8.45
CA ASN A 40 -4.34 -2.66 9.82
C ASN A 40 -4.13 -1.20 10.28
N GLN A 41 -4.84 -0.77 11.32
CA GLN A 41 -4.75 0.58 11.87
C GLN A 41 -3.31 1.01 12.21
N ASP A 42 -2.49 0.11 12.74
CA ASP A 42 -1.11 0.39 13.16
C ASP A 42 -0.17 0.55 11.95
N SER A 43 -0.58 0.04 10.79
CA SER A 43 0.21 0.08 9.56
C SER A 43 0.03 1.39 8.77
N ARG A 44 -0.87 2.29 9.17
CA ARG A 44 -1.16 3.55 8.43
C ARG A 44 0.09 4.39 8.18
N ARG A 45 1.00 4.46 9.16
CA ARG A 45 2.28 5.16 8.98
C ARG A 45 3.14 4.49 7.91
N LYS A 46 3.21 3.15 7.92
CA LYS A 46 3.95 2.36 6.91
C LYS A 46 3.36 2.56 5.52
N LEU A 47 2.03 2.47 5.38
CA LEU A 47 1.34 2.69 4.12
C LEU A 47 1.57 4.10 3.56
N LYS A 48 1.54 5.14 4.42
CA LYS A 48 1.88 6.51 4.02
C LYS A 48 3.31 6.61 3.48
N GLN A 49 4.26 5.94 4.12
CA GLN A 49 5.66 5.93 3.68
C GLN A 49 5.85 5.23 2.33
N VAL A 50 5.24 4.05 2.15
CA VAL A 50 5.25 3.32 0.88
C VAL A 50 4.63 4.15 -0.23
N ASN A 51 3.46 4.75 0.03
CA ASN A 51 2.79 5.61 -0.95
C ASN A 51 3.62 6.85 -1.30
N HIS A 52 4.33 7.44 -0.34
CA HIS A 52 5.19 8.60 -0.59
C HIS A 52 6.39 8.23 -1.48
N LEU A 53 7.05 7.11 -1.19
CA LEU A 53 8.14 6.59 -2.04
C LEU A 53 7.63 6.29 -3.46
N PHE A 54 6.48 5.60 -3.57
CA PHE A 54 5.89 5.29 -4.86
C PHE A 54 5.56 6.55 -5.66
N GLN A 55 4.89 7.54 -5.07
CA GLN A 55 4.56 8.81 -5.74
C GLN A 55 5.80 9.58 -6.21
N PHE A 56 6.91 9.46 -5.49
CA PHE A 56 8.18 10.06 -5.89
C PHE A 56 8.75 9.35 -7.13
N ILE A 57 8.80 8.02 -7.14
CA ILE A 57 9.37 7.25 -8.26
C ILE A 57 8.41 7.11 -9.46
N GLU A 58 7.10 7.22 -9.26
CA GLU A 58 6.07 7.02 -10.29
C GLU A 58 6.31 7.88 -11.54
N LYS A 59 6.68 9.15 -11.35
CA LYS A 59 7.01 10.05 -12.46
C LYS A 59 8.23 9.58 -13.24
N LEU A 60 9.27 9.14 -12.53
CA LEU A 60 10.49 8.62 -13.14
C LEU A 60 10.20 7.32 -13.91
N LEU A 61 9.35 6.44 -13.36
CA LEU A 61 8.95 5.20 -14.01
C LEU A 61 8.20 5.46 -15.34
N LEU A 62 7.38 6.52 -15.39
CA LEU A 62 6.63 6.90 -16.60
C LEU A 62 7.52 7.51 -17.69
N GLU A 63 8.67 8.09 -17.33
CA GLU A 63 9.64 8.68 -18.27
C GLU A 63 10.58 7.63 -18.86
N LEU A 64 10.70 6.46 -18.22
CA LEU A 64 11.57 5.39 -18.72
C LEU A 64 11.00 4.75 -19.98
N PRO A 65 11.85 4.40 -20.96
CA PRO A 65 11.40 3.68 -22.15
C PRO A 65 10.81 2.33 -21.76
N VAL A 66 9.74 1.95 -22.44
CA VAL A 66 9.13 0.63 -22.28
C VAL A 66 10.15 -0.41 -22.76
N GLY A 67 10.58 -1.29 -21.87
CA GLY A 67 11.58 -2.33 -22.12
C GLY A 67 11.50 -3.45 -21.10
N ASP A 68 12.41 -4.43 -21.19
CA ASP A 68 12.28 -5.71 -20.49
C ASP A 68 12.47 -5.65 -18.96
N GLY A 69 12.81 -4.50 -18.39
CA GLY A 69 12.89 -4.32 -16.94
C GLY A 69 13.57 -3.03 -16.50
N ILE A 70 13.39 -2.70 -15.22
CA ILE A 70 13.99 -1.53 -14.58
C ILE A 70 14.92 -2.03 -13.48
N THR A 71 16.18 -1.65 -13.52
CA THR A 71 17.13 -1.90 -12.43
C THR A 71 17.09 -0.71 -11.47
N LEU A 72 16.67 -0.95 -10.23
CA LEU A 72 16.62 0.06 -9.17
C LEU A 72 17.76 -0.18 -8.17
N ALA A 73 18.58 0.84 -7.91
CA ALA A 73 19.59 0.83 -6.86
C ALA A 73 19.09 1.61 -5.63
N ASP A 74 19.01 0.96 -4.47
CA ASP A 74 18.62 1.59 -3.20
C ASP A 74 19.87 2.05 -2.41
N HIS A 75 20.18 3.34 -2.50
CA HIS A 75 21.24 3.97 -1.71
C HIS A 75 20.68 4.53 -0.39
N GLY A 76 20.32 3.63 0.53
CA GLY A 76 19.78 4.04 1.83
C GLY A 76 19.25 2.92 2.71
N ALA A 77 19.52 1.65 2.38
CA ALA A 77 18.92 0.46 3.00
C ALA A 77 19.41 0.15 4.43
N GLY A 78 19.74 1.14 5.26
CA GLY A 78 20.15 0.99 6.66
C GLY A 78 19.07 0.37 7.56
N LYS A 79 18.59 1.03 8.63
CA LYS A 79 17.34 0.59 9.32
C LYS A 79 16.12 0.92 8.45
N SER A 80 16.06 0.28 7.29
CA SER A 80 15.42 0.73 6.07
C SER A 80 13.93 1.09 6.20
N TYR A 81 13.46 1.95 5.30
CA TYR A 81 12.02 2.18 5.08
C TYR A 81 11.31 0.96 4.45
N LEU A 82 12.08 -0.01 3.92
CA LEU A 82 11.63 -1.23 3.23
C LEU A 82 12.06 -2.53 3.96
N GLY A 83 12.53 -2.43 5.21
CA GLY A 83 13.02 -3.57 6.01
C GLY A 83 12.97 -3.25 7.48
#